data_AF-A0A958N8B2-F1
#
_entry.id   AF-A0A958N8B2-F1
#
_cell.length_a   1.000
_cell.length_b   1.000
_cell.length_c   1.000
_cell.angle_alpha   90.00
_cell.angle_beta   90.00
_cell.angle_gamma   90.00
#
_symmetry.space_group_name_H-M   'P 1'
#
loop_
_entity.id
_entity.type
_entity.pdbx_description
1 polymer ?
#
loop_
_entity_poly.entity_id
_entity_poly.type
_entity_poly.pdbx_seq_one_letter_code
_entity_poly.pdbx_strand_id
1 'polypeptide(L)'
;MAIAISQKGFKVYFAGGCVRDAYMGRPFNDIDIATSATPDDLIGLFEKTIDIGKAFGTIVVVTPNAQFEVTTFRKDGDYKDGRHPTGVHFSDDLEDAKRRDFTINGLFFDPISAEVIDHISGIKDI
;
A
#
# COMPACT_ATOMS: atom_id res chain seq x y z
N MET A 1 -4.54 10.89 8.13
CA MET A 1 -3.96 9.55 8.33
C MET A 1 -2.52 9.48 7.80
N ALA A 2 -2.28 9.66 6.48
CA ALA A 2 -0.93 9.61 5.90
C ALA A 2 0.08 10.54 6.62
N ILE A 3 -0.30 11.79 6.89
CA ILE A 3 0.53 12.73 7.67
C ILE A 3 0.94 12.15 9.03
N ALA A 4 0.03 11.49 9.75
CA ALA A 4 0.33 10.92 11.07
C ALA A 4 1.32 9.76 10.98
N ILE A 5 1.24 8.94 9.94
CA ILE A 5 2.20 7.85 9.65
C ILE A 5 3.57 8.45 9.30
N SER A 6 3.60 9.44 8.41
CA SER A 6 4.83 10.12 7.99
C SER A 6 5.55 10.82 9.15
N GLN A 7 4.81 11.46 10.07
CA GLN A 7 5.36 12.10 11.27
C GLN A 7 6.04 11.12 12.24
N LYS A 8 5.74 9.82 12.14
CA LYS A 8 6.45 8.76 12.88
C LYS A 8 7.71 8.27 12.17
N GLY A 9 8.04 8.82 11.00
CA GLY A 9 9.21 8.45 10.21
C GLY A 9 8.96 7.31 9.23
N PHE A 10 7.71 6.88 9.05
CA PHE A 10 7.35 5.83 8.10
C PHE A 10 7.02 6.41 6.72
N LYS A 11 7.42 5.70 5.66
CA LYS A 11 6.93 5.95 4.29
C LYS A 11 5.45 5.56 4.22
N VAL A 12 4.64 6.32 3.50
CA VAL A 12 3.21 6.01 3.29
C VAL A 12 2.75 6.55 1.95
N TYR A 13 2.20 5.68 1.11
CA TYR A 13 1.81 6.00 -0.25
C TYR A 13 0.40 5.52 -0.55
N PHE A 14 -0.28 6.18 -1.48
CA PHE A 14 -1.37 5.55 -2.21
C PHE A 14 -0.78 4.61 -3.24
N ALA A 15 -1.44 3.48 -3.52
CA ALA A 15 -0.87 2.42 -4.31
C ALA A 15 -1.85 1.82 -5.32
N GLY A 16 -1.34 1.32 -6.44
CA GLY A 16 -2.12 0.47 -7.34
C GLY A 16 -3.14 1.21 -8.20
N GLY A 17 -4.34 0.62 -8.31
CA GLY A 17 -5.34 1.02 -9.29
C GLY A 17 -5.75 2.49 -9.17
N CYS A 18 -5.84 3.02 -7.95
CA CYS A 18 -6.19 4.42 -7.72
C CYS A 18 -5.14 5.39 -8.28
N VAL A 19 -3.85 5.06 -8.16
CA VAL A 19 -2.74 5.86 -8.68
C VAL A 19 -2.72 5.78 -10.21
N ARG A 20 -2.84 4.57 -10.76
CA ARG A 20 -2.95 4.34 -12.21
C ARG A 20 -4.09 5.15 -12.81
N ASP A 21 -5.29 5.01 -12.26
CA ASP A 21 -6.49 5.63 -12.82
C ASP A 21 -6.43 7.16 -12.68
N ALA A 22 -5.96 7.67 -11.53
CA ALA A 22 -5.71 9.11 -11.35
C ALA A 22 -4.69 9.65 -12.37
N TYR A 23 -3.58 8.93 -12.60
CA TYR A 23 -2.56 9.31 -13.57
C TYR A 23 -3.11 9.38 -15.00
N MET A 24 -4.06 8.49 -15.35
CA MET A 24 -4.76 8.48 -16.63
C MET A 24 -5.91 9.48 -16.74
N GLY A 25 -6.21 10.26 -15.70
CA GLY A 25 -7.38 11.14 -15.65
C GLY A 25 -8.72 10.38 -15.63
N ARG A 26 -8.72 9.15 -15.12
CA ARG A 26 -9.90 8.29 -14.96
C ARG A 26 -10.43 8.36 -13.53
N PRO A 27 -11.74 8.16 -13.32
CA PRO A 27 -12.30 8.05 -11.97
C PRO A 27 -11.79 6.77 -11.29
N PHE A 28 -11.60 6.83 -9.97
CA PHE A 28 -11.30 5.70 -9.10
C PHE A 28 -12.23 5.74 -7.88
N ASN A 29 -12.49 4.58 -7.28
CA ASN A 29 -13.46 4.46 -6.19
C ASN A 29 -12.81 4.08 -4.85
N ASP A 30 -11.75 3.28 -4.89
CA ASP A 30 -11.07 2.74 -3.71
C ASP A 30 -9.64 3.28 -3.63
N ILE A 31 -9.16 3.56 -2.42
CA ILE A 31 -7.78 4.01 -2.17
C ILE A 31 -7.07 2.94 -1.36
N ASP A 32 -6.14 2.24 -2.01
CA ASP A 32 -5.21 1.34 -1.32
C ASP A 32 -4.03 2.13 -0.79
N ILE A 33 -3.64 1.85 0.46
CA ILE A 33 -2.54 2.55 1.13
C ILE A 33 -1.45 1.55 1.47
N ALA A 34 -0.22 1.86 1.04
CA ALA A 34 0.96 1.06 1.33
C ALA A 34 1.93 1.85 2.21
N THR A 35 2.55 1.22 3.20
CA THR A 35 3.39 1.92 4.20
C THR A 35 4.57 1.08 4.67
N SER A 36 5.64 1.72 5.14
CA SER A 36 6.71 1.00 5.84
C SER A 36 6.38 0.68 7.30
N ALA A 37 5.27 1.22 7.84
CA ALA A 37 4.79 0.88 9.17
C ALA A 37 4.24 -0.55 9.21
N THR A 38 4.61 -1.34 10.22
CA THR A 38 4.06 -2.68 10.42
C THR A 38 2.62 -2.61 10.96
N PRO A 39 1.84 -3.70 10.93
CA PRO A 39 0.51 -3.70 11.54
C PRO A 39 0.53 -3.32 13.02
N ASP A 40 1.56 -3.73 13.76
CA ASP A 40 1.72 -3.40 15.18
C ASP A 40 2.02 -1.91 15.39
N ASP A 41 2.84 -1.30 14.51
CA ASP A 41 3.08 0.14 14.53
C ASP A 41 1.79 0.92 14.29
N LEU A 42 0.97 0.48 13.34
CA LEU A 42 -0.30 1.13 13.01
C LEU A 42 -1.33 0.96 14.15
N ILE A 43 -1.42 -0.22 14.76
CA ILE A 43 -2.25 -0.46 15.95
C ILE A 43 -1.82 0.45 17.11
N GLY A 44 -0.51 0.66 17.30
CA GLY A 44 0.00 1.58 18.31
C GLY A 44 -0.20 3.06 17.97
N LEU A 45 -0.37 3.40 16.70
CA LEU A 45 -0.49 4.78 16.21
C LEU A 45 -1.93 5.30 16.19
N PHE A 46 -2.91 4.43 15.93
CA PHE A 46 -4.29 4.83 15.71
C PHE A 46 -5.22 4.32 16.81
N GLU A 47 -6.19 5.15 17.21
CA GLU A 47 -7.16 4.82 18.25
C GLU A 47 -8.00 3.57 17.92
N LYS A 48 -8.34 3.39 16.64
CA LYS A 48 -9.17 2.30 16.19
C LYS A 48 -8.65 1.69 14.90
N THR A 49 -8.38 0.39 14.96
CA THR A 49 -7.98 -0.46 13.83
C THR A 49 -8.80 -1.74 13.80
N ILE A 50 -8.96 -2.35 12.62
CA ILE A 50 -9.61 -3.65 12.45
C ILE A 50 -8.61 -4.60 11.79
N ASP A 51 -8.40 -5.77 12.40
CA ASP A 51 -7.61 -6.84 11.80
C ASP A 51 -8.45 -7.54 10.73
N ILE A 52 -8.05 -7.37 9.48
CA ILE A 52 -8.64 -8.05 8.31
C ILE A 52 -7.64 -8.99 7.62
N GLY A 53 -6.42 -9.08 8.13
CA GLY A 53 -5.29 -9.66 7.40
C GLY A 53 -3.93 -9.31 7.99
N LYS A 54 -3.82 -9.09 9.31
CA LYS A 54 -2.58 -8.70 9.97
C LYS A 54 -1.42 -9.66 9.68
N ALA A 55 -1.72 -10.96 9.61
CA ALA A 55 -0.74 -12.00 9.25
C ALA A 55 -0.11 -11.78 7.85
N PHE A 56 -0.79 -11.06 6.97
CA PHE A 56 -0.33 -10.68 5.64
C PHE A 56 0.06 -9.20 5.53
N GLY A 57 0.12 -8.48 6.65
CA GLY A 57 0.50 -7.06 6.70
C GLY A 57 -0.62 -6.06 6.47
N THR A 58 -1.88 -6.50 6.40
CA THR A 58 -3.01 -5.63 6.06
C THR A 58 -3.94 -5.43 7.26
N ILE A 59 -4.25 -4.18 7.57
CA ILE A 59 -5.26 -3.80 8.56
C ILE A 59 -6.13 -2.67 8.03
N VAL A 60 -7.31 -2.47 8.62
CA VAL A 60 -8.11 -1.26 8.39
C VAL A 60 -7.82 -0.25 9.48
N VAL A 61 -7.48 0.98 9.10
CA VAL A 61 -7.42 2.13 10.02
C VAL A 61 -8.76 2.87 9.94
N VAL A 62 -9.40 3.04 11.11
CA VAL A 62 -10.70 3.73 11.21
C VAL A 62 -10.47 5.17 11.63
N THR A 63 -10.95 6.11 10.82
CA THR A 63 -10.99 7.53 11.13
C THR A 63 -12.45 7.99 11.32
N PRO A 64 -12.70 9.19 11.89
CA PRO A 64 -14.07 9.69 12.05
C PRO A 64 -14.88 9.77 10.75
N ASN A 65 -14.21 9.96 9.61
CA ASN A 65 -14.85 10.22 8.32
C ASN A 65 -14.81 9.02 7.36
N ALA A 66 -13.88 8.08 7.54
CA ALA A 66 -13.63 7.01 6.59
C ALA A 66 -12.82 5.85 7.20
N GLN A 67 -12.83 4.72 6.49
CA GLN A 67 -12.01 3.55 6.76
C GLN A 67 -11.01 3.37 5.61
N PHE A 68 -9.78 3.03 5.94
CA PHE A 68 -8.72 2.85 4.96
C PHE A 68 -8.05 1.50 5.16
N GLU A 69 -7.95 0.73 4.09
CA GLU A 69 -7.09 -0.46 4.07
C GLU A 69 -5.63 0.00 3.95
N VAL A 70 -4.82 -0.38 4.94
CA VAL A 70 -3.41 -0.04 5.03
C VAL A 70 -2.61 -1.32 5.07
N THR A 71 -1.73 -1.49 4.09
CA THR A 71 -0.87 -2.66 3.94
C THR A 71 0.59 -2.28 4.12
N THR A 72 1.29 -2.99 4.99
CA THR A 72 2.74 -2.87 5.12
C THR A 72 3.42 -3.34 3.83
N PHE A 73 4.42 -2.60 3.33
CA PHE A 73 5.23 -3.02 2.20
C PHE A 73 5.74 -4.44 2.43
N ARG A 74 5.59 -5.28 1.42
CA ARG A 74 5.93 -6.70 1.55
C ARG A 74 6.42 -7.28 0.24
N LYS A 75 7.19 -8.35 0.35
CA LYS A 75 7.38 -9.33 -0.71
C LYS A 75 6.58 -10.58 -0.37
N ASP A 76 6.02 -11.19 -1.41
CA ASP A 76 5.26 -12.43 -1.27
C ASP A 76 6.24 -13.63 -1.18
N GLY A 77 5.90 -14.61 -0.34
CA GLY A 77 6.58 -15.91 -0.32
C GLY A 77 6.14 -16.81 -1.47
N ASP A 78 6.50 -18.09 -1.42
CA ASP A 78 6.17 -19.05 -2.47
C ASP A 78 4.65 -19.14 -2.68
N TYR A 79 4.20 -19.16 -3.94
CA TYR A 79 2.80 -19.41 -4.29
C TYR A 79 2.59 -20.91 -4.51
N LYS A 80 1.65 -21.51 -3.76
CA LYS A 80 1.29 -22.94 -3.96
C LYS A 80 0.20 -23.15 -5.00
N ASP A 81 -0.71 -22.18 -5.14
CA ASP A 81 -1.88 -22.24 -6.03
C ASP A 81 -1.86 -21.15 -7.12
N GLY A 82 -0.76 -20.39 -7.20
CA GLY A 82 -0.57 -19.29 -8.15
C GLY A 82 -1.29 -17.99 -7.80
N ARG A 83 -2.05 -17.92 -6.69
CA ARG A 83 -2.75 -16.69 -6.27
C ARG A 83 -2.48 -16.29 -4.83
N HIS A 84 -2.32 -17.25 -3.93
CA HIS A 84 -2.12 -17.01 -2.51
C HIS A 84 -0.70 -17.40 -2.12
N PRO A 85 0.12 -16.43 -1.64
CA PRO A 85 1.44 -16.76 -1.16
C PRO A 85 1.34 -17.50 0.17
N THR A 86 2.29 -18.41 0.41
CA THR A 86 2.39 -19.19 1.66
C THR A 86 2.66 -18.33 2.90
N GLY A 87 3.11 -17.09 2.69
CA GLY A 87 3.36 -16.07 3.69
C GLY A 87 3.85 -14.79 3.03
N VAL A 88 4.14 -13.77 3.83
CA VAL A 88 4.71 -12.50 3.35
C VAL A 88 5.89 -12.11 4.23
N HIS A 89 6.82 -11.36 3.67
CA HIS A 89 7.91 -10.74 4.42
C HIS A 89 7.83 -9.24 4.24
N PHE A 90 7.77 -8.49 5.34
CA PHE A 90 7.81 -7.04 5.26
C PHE A 90 9.13 -6.57 4.65
N SER A 91 9.04 -5.58 3.77
CA SER A 91 10.13 -5.14 2.90
C SER A 91 10.01 -3.64 2.61
N ASP A 92 10.58 -3.18 1.51
CA ASP A 92 10.48 -1.83 1.00
C ASP A 92 9.46 -1.69 -0.14
N ASP A 93 9.27 -0.44 -0.57
CA ASP A 93 8.38 -0.04 -1.66
C ASP A 93 8.78 -0.61 -3.02
N LEU A 94 10.07 -0.85 -3.27
CA LEU A 94 10.52 -1.47 -4.51
C LEU A 94 10.08 -2.94 -4.60
N GLU A 95 10.30 -3.70 -3.55
CA GLU A 95 9.88 -5.10 -3.50
C GLU A 95 8.34 -5.22 -3.46
N ASP A 96 7.64 -4.28 -2.83
CA ASP A 96 6.17 -4.21 -2.89
C ASP A 96 5.65 -3.94 -4.30
N ALA A 97 6.29 -3.06 -5.08
CA ALA A 97 5.92 -2.85 -6.48
C ALA A 97 6.11 -4.11 -7.32
N LYS A 98 7.27 -4.79 -7.18
CA LYS A 98 7.63 -5.96 -7.99
C LYS A 98 6.70 -7.16 -7.83
N ARG A 99 6.08 -7.33 -6.65
CA ARG A 99 5.16 -8.45 -6.41
C ARG A 99 3.75 -8.24 -6.99
N ARG A 100 3.46 -7.06 -7.54
CA ARG A 100 2.13 -6.75 -8.08
C ARG A 100 1.94 -7.42 -9.44
N ASP A 101 0.67 -7.64 -9.77
CA ASP A 101 0.22 -8.37 -10.94
C ASP A 101 0.62 -7.71 -12.27
N PHE A 102 0.51 -6.38 -12.35
CA PHE A 102 0.89 -5.57 -13.51
C PHE A 102 1.78 -4.40 -13.10
N THR A 103 2.70 -4.02 -13.98
CA THR A 103 3.60 -2.86 -13.81
C THR A 103 2.83 -1.57 -13.52
N ILE A 104 1.72 -1.36 -14.22
CA ILE A 104 0.80 -0.21 -14.04
C ILE A 104 0.18 -0.17 -12.63
N ASN A 105 0.06 -1.31 -11.95
CA ASN A 105 -0.41 -1.40 -10.57
C ASN A 105 0.74 -1.29 -9.56
N GLY A 106 1.99 -1.27 -10.02
CA GLY A 106 3.22 -0.96 -9.28
C GLY A 106 3.45 0.51 -9.00
N LEU A 107 2.55 1.39 -9.46
CA LEU A 107 2.65 2.83 -9.22
C LEU A 107 2.24 3.18 -7.79
N PHE A 108 3.01 4.08 -7.21
CA PHE A 108 2.68 4.73 -5.95
C PHE A 108 2.54 6.23 -6.13
N PHE A 109 1.75 6.85 -5.26
CA PHE A 109 1.70 8.29 -5.11
C PHE A 109 2.04 8.66 -3.68
N ASP A 110 3.05 9.51 -3.50
CA ASP A 110 3.43 10.06 -2.21
C ASP A 110 2.57 11.30 -1.89
N PRO A 111 1.63 11.22 -0.93
CA PRO A 111 0.77 12.34 -0.58
C PRO A 111 1.50 13.46 0.19
N ILE A 112 2.76 13.24 0.59
CA ILE A 112 3.58 14.22 1.31
C ILE A 112 4.38 15.07 0.34
N SER A 113 5.10 14.43 -0.61
CA SER A 113 5.86 15.15 -1.65
C SER A 113 5.01 15.54 -2.86
N ALA A 114 3.82 14.95 -3.01
CA ALA A 114 2.95 15.06 -4.18
C ALA A 114 3.59 14.51 -5.47
N GLU A 115 4.35 13.43 -5.35
CA GLU A 115 5.06 12.80 -6.46
C GLU A 115 4.53 11.39 -6.77
N VAL A 116 4.56 11.02 -8.06
CA VAL A 116 4.35 9.64 -8.49
C VAL A 116 5.68 8.90 -8.45
N ILE A 117 5.70 7.76 -7.78
CA ILE A 117 6.86 6.88 -7.67
C ILE A 117 6.61 5.68 -8.58
N ASP A 118 7.50 5.50 -9.55
CA ASP A 118 7.45 4.42 -10.54
C ASP A 118 8.75 3.60 -10.51
N HIS A 119 8.79 2.61 -9.64
CA HIS A 119 9.96 1.74 -9.46
C HIS A 119 10.17 0.74 -10.59
N ILE A 120 9.10 0.35 -11.29
CA ILE A 120 9.09 -0.78 -12.24
C ILE A 120 8.62 -0.38 -13.64
N SER A 121 8.70 0.91 -13.98
CA SER A 121 8.34 1.47 -15.29
C SER A 121 6.86 1.30 -15.69
N GLY A 122 5.95 1.28 -14.72
CA GLY A 122 4.51 1.17 -14.96
C GLY A 122 3.94 2.30 -15.82
N ILE A 123 4.49 3.52 -15.76
CA ILE A 123 4.01 4.64 -16.59
C ILE A 123 4.19 4.35 -18.09
N LYS A 124 5.21 3.58 -18.48
CA LYS A 124 5.46 3.26 -19.90
C LYS A 124 4.44 2.31 -20.50
N ASP A 125 3.68 1.61 -19.65
CA ASP A 125 2.71 0.59 -20.04
C ASP A 125 1.25 1.12 -20.02
N ILE A 126 1.08 2.43 -19.78
CA ILE A 126 -0.20 3.16 -19.71
C ILE A 126 -0.40 4.00 -20.98
#